data_AF-A0A090T9C3-F1
#
_entry.id   AF-A0A090T9C3-F1
#
_cell.length_a   1.000
_cell.length_b   1.000
_cell.length_c   1.000
_cell.angle_alpha   90.00
_cell.angle_beta   90.00
_cell.angle_gamma   90.00
#
_symmetry.space_group_name_H-M   'P 1'
#
loop_
_entity.id
_entity.type
_entity.pdbx_description
1 polymer ?
#
loop_
_entity_poly.entity_id
_entity_poly.type
_entity_poly.pdbx_seq_one_letter_code
_entity_poly.pdbx_strand_id
1 'polypeptide(L)' 'MKKIVVEFQPLGIGDWVQVKVTAEVARVLAKEYTEYGWPVSL' A
#
# COMPACT_ATOMS: atom_id res chain seq x y z
N MET A 1 4.17 17.32 -7.55
CA MET A 1 3.44 16.50 -6.54
C MET A 1 4.39 15.47 -5.96
N LYS A 2 4.42 15.29 -4.62
CA LYS A 2 5.26 14.29 -3.95
C LYS A 2 4.69 12.88 -4.22
N LYS A 3 5.57 11.96 -4.64
CA LYS A 3 5.24 10.53 -4.79
C LYS A 3 5.74 9.75 -3.57
N ILE A 4 4.98 8.73 -3.18
CA ILE A 4 5.27 7.82 -2.05
C ILE A 4 5.21 6.39 -2.59
N VAL A 5 6.03 5.50 -2.04
CA VAL A 5 5.99 4.08 -2.34
C VAL A 5 5.08 3.43 -1.30
N VAL A 6 4.05 2.73 -1.76
CA VAL A 6 3.25 1.85 -0.91
C VAL A 6 3.76 0.44 -1.12
N GLU A 7 4.09 -0.25 -0.05
CA GLU A 7 4.46 -1.66 -0.06
C GLU A 7 3.36 -2.45 0.63
N PHE A 8 2.92 -3.58 0.07
CA PHE A 8 1.87 -4.41 0.69
C PHE A 8 1.98 -5.87 0.29
N GLN A 9 1.37 -6.77 1.07
CA GLN A 9 1.24 -8.19 0.73
C GLN A 9 -0.24 -8.59 0.60
N PRO A 10 -0.74 -8.93 -0.60
CA PRO A 10 -2.10 -9.44 -0.77
C PRO A 10 -2.35 -10.66 0.11
N LEU A 11 -3.37 -10.57 0.97
CA LEU A 11 -3.75 -11.63 1.93
C LEU A 11 -2.62 -12.04 2.91
N GLY A 12 -1.52 -11.29 3.00
CA GLY A 12 -0.34 -11.65 3.78
C GLY A 12 0.46 -12.85 3.22
N ILE A 13 0.30 -13.17 1.93
CA ILE A 13 0.94 -14.32 1.29
C ILE A 13 1.83 -13.85 0.12
N GLY A 14 2.97 -14.52 -0.04
CA GLY A 14 3.88 -14.26 -1.17
C GLY A 14 4.74 -13.01 -0.98
N ASP A 15 5.24 -12.48 -2.09
CA ASP A 15 6.17 -11.35 -2.06
C ASP A 15 5.45 -10.02 -1.80
N TRP A 16 6.21 -9.06 -1.26
CA TRP A 16 5.75 -7.68 -1.14
C TRP A 16 5.63 -7.03 -2.53
N VAL A 17 4.49 -6.40 -2.78
CA VAL A 17 4.21 -5.61 -3.97
C VAL A 17 4.50 -4.15 -3.67
N GLN A 18 5.20 -3.47 -4.57
CA GLN A 18 5.50 -2.04 -4.45
C GLN A 18 4.79 -1.24 -5.54
N VAL A 19 4.15 -0.14 -5.15
CA VAL A 19 3.55 0.82 -6.10
C VAL A 19 3.95 2.25 -5.75
N LYS A 20 4.32 3.04 -6.76
CA LYS A 20 4.73 4.44 -6.58
C LYS A 20 3.64 5.39 -7.06
N VAL A 21 2.92 6.00 -6.12
CA VAL A 21 1.73 6.83 -6.38
C VAL A 21 1.87 8.21 -5.76
N THR A 22 0.92 9.11 -6.01
CA THR A 22 0.87 10.41 -5.32
C THR A 22 0.55 10.23 -3.84
N ALA A 23 0.96 11.17 -2.99
CA ALA A 23 0.74 11.08 -1.54
C ALA A 23 -0.74 10.94 -1.13
N GLU A 24 -1.67 11.52 -1.90
CA GLU A 24 -3.10 11.37 -1.67
C GLU A 24 -3.56 9.93 -1.92
N VAL A 25 -3.20 9.37 -3.08
CA VAL A 25 -3.53 7.98 -3.44
C VAL A 25 -2.89 6.99 -2.48
N ALA A 26 -1.65 7.23 -2.04
CA ALA A 26 -0.95 6.37 -1.08
C ALA A 26 -1.74 6.19 0.22
N ARG A 27 -2.31 7.29 0.76
CA ARG A 27 -3.11 7.23 2.00
C ARG A 27 -4.41 6.46 1.83
N VAL A 28 -5.07 6.62 0.68
CA VAL A 28 -6.32 5.89 0.38
C VAL A 28 -6.03 4.39 0.25
N LEU A 29 -5.01 4.01 -0.53
CA LEU A 29 -4.63 2.60 -0.69
C LEU A 29 -4.21 1.96 0.62
N ALA A 30 -3.41 2.65 1.43
CA ALA A 30 -2.97 2.07 2.70
C ALA A 30 -4.13 1.81 3.65
N LYS A 31 -5.12 2.71 3.70
CA LYS A 31 -6.34 2.50 4.48
C LYS A 31 -7.13 1.30 3.96
N GLU A 32 -7.45 1.27 2.67
CA GLU A 32 -8.22 0.20 2.04
C GLU A 32 -7.56 -1.18 2.24
N TYR A 33 -6.25 -1.28 1.99
CA TYR A 33 -5.53 -2.54 2.11
C TYR A 33 -5.40 -3.00 3.56
N THR A 34 -5.26 -2.07 4.51
CA THR A 34 -5.31 -2.40 5.94
C THR A 34 -6.71 -2.91 6.34
N GLU A 35 -7.78 -2.33 5.81
CA GLU A 35 -9.16 -2.78 6.04
C GLU A 35 -9.43 -4.17 5.45
N TYR A 36 -8.72 -4.54 4.36
CA TYR A 36 -8.68 -5.92 3.85
C TYR A 36 -7.87 -6.89 4.71
N GLY A 37 -7.20 -6.40 5.76
CA GLY A 37 -6.34 -7.19 6.64
C GLY A 37 -4.96 -7.49 6.04
N TRP A 38 -4.56 -6.77 5.00
CA TRP A 38 -3.25 -6.97 4.35
C TRP A 38 -2.16 -6.23 5.12
N PRO A 39 -0.93 -6.80 5.21
CA PRO A 39 0.24 -6.06 5.65
C PRO A 39 0.54 -4.91 4.68
N VAL A 40 0.78 -3.70 5.21
CA VAL A 40 1.03 -2.47 4.43
C VAL A 40 2.13 -1.61 5.07
N SER A 41 2.97 -0.98 4.25
CA SER A 41 3.99 0.03 4.60
C SER A 41 3.95 1.21 3.63
N LEU A 42 4.31 2.41 4.11
CA LEU A 42 4.27 3.71 3.40
C LEU A 42 5.63 4.42 3.38
#